data_AF-A0A1Y2DZX4-F1
#
_entry.id   AF-A0A1Y2DZX4-F1
#
_cell.length_a   1.000
_cell.length_b   1.000
_cell.length_c   1.000
_cell.angle_alpha   90.00
_cell.angle_beta   90.00
_cell.angle_gamma   90.00
#
_symmetry.space_group_name_H-M   'P 1'
#
loop_
_entity.id
_entity.type
_entity.pdbx_description
1 polymer ?
#
loop_
_entity_poly.entity_id
_entity_poly.type
_entity_poly.pdbx_seq_one_letter_code
_entity_poly.pdbx_strand_id
1 'polypeptide(L)'
;MAVDFGLSPDGIESQLATNHLGQFLFPKFIMAEILESESPRVANASSDGHRFSPMRFGGYNFSWYANGLSKTTNILMDVSLAEKLGEHRGLLVFSLHAVVVLNHVGAHIEWTTDFSLPKYSSAI
;
A
#
# COMPACT_ATOMS: atom_id res chain seq x y z
N MET A 1 -4.55 8.96 -5.90
CA MET A 1 -5.80 8.19 -5.69
C MET A 1 -6.18 8.34 -4.23
N ALA A 2 -6.85 9.43 -3.84
CA ALA A 2 -7.22 9.65 -2.46
C ALA A 2 -8.75 9.73 -2.40
N VAL A 3 -9.40 8.71 -1.84
CA VAL A 3 -10.76 8.91 -1.34
C VAL A 3 -10.71 9.85 -0.14
N ASP A 4 -11.80 10.56 0.12
CA ASP A 4 -11.91 11.44 1.28
C ASP A 4 -11.50 10.69 2.56
N PHE A 5 -10.90 11.44 3.48
CA PHE A 5 -10.51 10.88 4.76
C PHE A 5 -11.71 10.23 5.45
N GLY A 6 -11.56 8.97 5.79
CA GLY A 6 -12.54 8.20 6.54
C GLY A 6 -11.84 7.28 7.52
N LEU A 7 -12.57 6.88 8.57
CA LEU A 7 -12.10 5.88 9.52
C LEU A 7 -12.86 4.58 9.30
N SER A 8 -12.18 3.46 9.45
CA SER A 8 -12.79 2.13 9.60
C SER A 8 -13.56 2.05 10.93
N PRO A 9 -14.41 1.03 11.13
CA PRO A 9 -15.07 0.78 12.42
C PRO A 9 -14.09 0.66 13.59
N ASP A 10 -12.83 0.27 13.32
CA ASP A 10 -11.76 0.12 14.30
C ASP A 10 -10.96 1.41 14.55
N GLY A 11 -11.36 2.54 13.96
CA GLY A 11 -10.72 3.85 14.16
C GLY A 11 -9.42 4.05 13.38
N ILE A 12 -9.18 3.23 12.36
CA ILE A 12 -7.98 3.30 11.50
C ILE A 12 -8.37 3.98 10.19
N GLU A 13 -7.51 4.83 9.65
CA GLU A 13 -7.73 5.44 8.34
C GLU A 13 -8.11 4.40 7.29
N SER A 14 -9.15 4.72 6.53
CA SER A 14 -9.89 3.77 5.71
C SER A 14 -9.05 3.16 4.60
N GLN A 15 -8.13 3.92 3.99
CA GLN A 15 -7.24 3.40 2.96
C GLN A 15 -6.14 2.51 3.56
N LEU A 16 -5.59 2.84 4.72
CA LEU A 16 -4.64 2.00 5.43
C LEU A 16 -5.29 0.69 5.87
N ALA A 17 -6.51 0.78 6.41
CA ALA A 17 -7.29 -0.38 6.82
C ALA A 17 -7.60 -1.29 5.62
N THR A 18 -8.05 -0.72 4.51
CA THR A 18 -8.44 -1.49 3.32
C THR A 18 -7.22 -2.03 2.57
N ASN A 19 -6.22 -1.19 2.31
CA ASN A 19 -5.12 -1.54 1.41
C ASN A 19 -4.00 -2.32 2.09
N HIS A 20 -3.79 -2.11 3.39
CA HIS A 20 -2.67 -2.71 4.12
C HIS A 20 -3.12 -3.74 5.15
N LEU A 21 -4.07 -3.43 6.05
CA LEU A 21 -4.41 -4.38 7.12
C LEU A 21 -5.00 -5.68 6.59
N GLY A 22 -5.85 -5.62 5.55
CA GLY A 22 -6.32 -6.82 4.87
C GLY A 22 -5.16 -7.64 4.29
N GLN A 23 -4.21 -6.99 3.61
CA GLN A 23 -3.04 -7.64 3.02
C GLN A 23 -2.03 -8.15 4.06
N PHE A 24 -2.02 -7.60 5.27
CA PHE A 24 -1.19 -8.08 6.38
C PHE A 24 -1.83 -9.25 7.11
N LEU A 25 -3.12 -9.14 7.45
CA LEU A 25 -3.82 -10.14 8.26
C LEU A 25 -4.15 -11.40 7.48
N PHE A 26 -4.57 -11.28 6.22
CA PHE A 26 -4.97 -12.44 5.43
C PHE A 26 -3.83 -13.46 5.25
N PRO A 27 -2.62 -13.08 4.78
CA PRO A 27 -1.52 -14.02 4.66
C PRO A 27 -1.11 -14.62 6.00
N LYS A 28 -1.21 -13.87 7.11
CA LYS A 28 -0.89 -14.39 8.44
C LYS A 28 -1.76 -15.59 8.83
N PHE A 29 -3.02 -15.62 8.43
CA PHE A 29 -3.93 -16.74 8.74
C PHE A 29 -3.72 -17.97 7.87
N ILE A 30 -3.24 -17.79 6.63
CA ILE A 30 -3.04 -18.89 5.68
C ILE A 30 -1.56 -19.21 5.41
N MET A 31 -0.65 -18.62 6.20
CA MET A 31 0.79 -18.72 5.93
C MET A 31 1.27 -20.17 6.04
N ALA A 32 0.72 -20.95 6.98
CA ALA A 32 1.09 -22.34 7.13
C ALA A 32 0.81 -23.12 5.84
N GLU A 33 -0.40 -22.97 5.30
CA GLU A 33 -0.87 -23.61 4.08
C GLU A 33 -0.06 -23.16 2.86
N ILE A 34 0.28 -21.87 2.76
CA ILE A 34 1.16 -21.36 1.70
C ILE A 34 2.51 -22.07 1.76
N LEU A 35 3.11 -22.15 2.96
CA LEU A 35 4.45 -22.72 3.15
C LEU A 35 4.51 -24.24 2.92
N GLU A 36 3.40 -24.96 3.04
CA GLU A 36 3.31 -26.40 2.72
C GLU A 36 3.12 -26.66 1.22
N SER A 37 2.92 -25.63 0.39
CA SER A 37 2.82 -25.80 -1.06
C SER A 37 4.17 -26.14 -1.71
N GLU A 38 4.14 -26.81 -2.86
CA GLU A 38 5.36 -27.18 -3.61
C GLU A 38 6.20 -25.98 -4.06
N SER A 39 5.60 -24.79 -4.15
CA SER A 39 6.24 -23.57 -4.61
C SER A 39 5.59 -22.36 -3.93
N PRO A 40 5.95 -22.08 -2.66
CA PRO A 40 5.31 -21.06 -1.85
C PRO A 40 5.60 -19.66 -2.41
N ARG A 41 4.52 -18.90 -2.68
CA ARG A 41 4.61 -17.54 -3.23
C ARG A 41 3.58 -16.60 -2.61
N VAL A 42 4.00 -15.37 -2.36
CA VAL A 42 3.11 -14.24 -2.01
C VAL A 42 3.39 -13.10 -2.98
N ALA A 43 2.34 -12.52 -3.54
CA ALA A 43 2.45 -11.33 -4.40
C ALA A 43 1.43 -10.28 -3.94
N ASN A 44 1.91 -9.09 -3.57
CA ASN A 44 1.06 -8.00 -3.12
C ASN A 44 1.07 -6.83 -4.10
N ALA A 45 -0.10 -6.22 -4.26
CA ALA A 45 -0.28 -5.07 -5.14
C ALA A 45 0.04 -3.76 -4.41
N SER A 46 1.18 -3.18 -4.74
CA SER A 46 1.53 -1.79 -4.43
C SER A 46 1.21 -0.86 -5.62
N SER A 47 1.64 0.39 -5.55
CA SER A 47 1.49 1.35 -6.65
C SER A 47 2.60 2.42 -6.62
N ASP A 48 2.77 3.19 -7.70
CA ASP A 48 3.65 4.39 -7.72
C ASP A 48 3.31 5.40 -6.61
N GLY A 49 2.10 5.26 -6.02
CA GLY A 49 1.68 5.97 -4.83
C GLY A 49 2.64 5.90 -3.64
N HIS A 50 3.45 4.83 -3.52
CA HIS A 50 4.46 4.70 -2.45
C HIS A 50 5.46 5.88 -2.40
N ARG A 51 5.65 6.58 -3.52
CA ARG A 51 6.54 7.75 -3.62
C ARG A 51 6.00 8.98 -2.89
N PHE A 52 4.70 9.03 -2.60
CA PHE A 52 4.08 10.19 -1.95
C PHE A 52 4.19 10.19 -0.43
N SER A 53 4.45 9.06 0.23
CA SER A 53 4.69 9.05 1.67
C SER A 53 5.50 7.84 2.14
N PRO A 54 6.51 8.04 3.00
CA PRO A 54 7.11 6.93 3.75
C PRO A 54 6.13 6.36 4.78
N MET A 55 6.46 5.20 5.35
CA MET A 55 5.78 4.68 6.53
C MET A 55 6.01 5.60 7.74
N ARG A 56 4.93 5.96 8.43
CA ARG A 56 4.94 6.82 9.61
C ARG A 56 4.54 5.98 10.82
N PHE A 57 5.50 5.68 11.69
CA PHE A 57 5.27 4.83 12.87
C PHE A 57 4.64 5.58 14.05
N GLY A 58 4.67 6.93 14.04
CA GLY A 58 4.13 7.78 15.10
C GLY A 58 2.63 8.09 15.01
N GLY A 59 1.92 7.50 14.03
CA GLY A 59 0.48 7.71 13.81
C GLY A 59 0.06 7.18 12.45
N TYR A 60 -1.23 6.88 12.28
CA TYR A 60 -1.77 6.19 11.09
C TYR A 60 -2.93 6.92 10.40
N ASN A 61 -3.40 8.04 10.98
CA ASN A 61 -4.56 8.79 10.47
C ASN A 61 -4.12 10.06 9.73
N PHE A 62 -3.90 9.97 8.42
CA PHE A 62 -3.50 11.11 7.57
C PHE A 62 -4.39 11.19 6.32
N SER A 63 -4.87 12.37 5.94
CA SER A 63 -5.84 12.51 4.84
C SER A 63 -5.23 12.33 3.45
N TRP A 64 -4.26 13.16 3.06
CA TRP A 64 -3.79 13.20 1.67
C TRP A 64 -2.65 12.22 1.37
N TYR A 65 -1.98 11.75 2.42
CA TYR A 65 -0.84 10.84 2.33
C TYR A 65 -1.19 9.38 2.65
N ALA A 66 -2.41 9.09 3.08
CA ALA A 66 -2.88 7.75 3.45
C ALA A 66 -2.66 6.73 2.33
N ASN A 67 -2.94 7.11 1.08
CA ASN A 67 -2.73 6.24 -0.05
C ASN A 67 -1.26 5.83 -0.18
N GLY A 68 -0.36 6.83 -0.23
CA GLY A 68 1.07 6.57 -0.35
C GLY A 68 1.64 5.83 0.84
N LEU A 69 1.17 6.17 2.05
CA LEU A 69 1.49 5.48 3.29
C LEU A 69 1.17 3.98 3.15
N SER A 70 -0.07 3.64 2.82
CA SER A 70 -0.52 2.25 2.70
C SER A 70 0.29 1.45 1.67
N LYS A 71 0.67 2.08 0.55
CA LYS A 71 1.45 1.44 -0.53
C LYS A 71 2.91 1.24 -0.16
N THR A 72 3.49 2.16 0.61
CA THR A 72 4.80 1.96 1.24
C THR A 72 4.74 0.84 2.28
N THR A 73 3.68 0.78 3.10
CA THR A 73 3.56 -0.28 4.11
C THR A 73 3.45 -1.68 3.49
N ASN A 74 2.78 -1.80 2.33
CA ASN A 74 2.74 -3.07 1.58
C ASN A 74 4.14 -3.52 1.12
N ILE A 75 4.95 -2.60 0.59
CA ILE A 75 6.33 -2.91 0.17
C ILE A 75 7.17 -3.35 1.37
N LEU A 76 7.07 -2.66 2.50
CA LEU A 76 7.81 -3.02 3.71
C LEU A 76 7.39 -4.37 4.29
N MET A 77 6.11 -4.71 4.19
CA MET A 77 5.61 -6.02 4.57
C MET A 77 6.23 -7.13 3.72
N ASP A 78 6.29 -6.92 2.40
CA ASP A 78 6.88 -7.89 1.47
C ASP A 78 8.37 -8.12 1.75
N VAL A 79 9.12 -7.05 2.01
CA VAL A 79 10.52 -7.13 2.45
C VAL A 79 10.63 -7.95 3.73
N SER A 80 9.80 -7.65 4.74
CA SER A 80 9.84 -8.37 6.01
C SER A 80 9.49 -9.85 5.86
N LEU A 81 8.55 -10.21 4.98
CA LEU A 81 8.20 -11.60 4.69
C LEU A 81 9.34 -12.32 3.99
N ALA A 82 9.97 -11.69 3.00
CA ALA A 82 11.12 -12.24 2.29
C ALA A 82 12.30 -12.49 3.24
N GLU A 83 12.62 -11.53 4.10
CA GLU A 83 13.69 -11.66 5.10
C GLU A 83 13.42 -12.78 6.11
N LYS A 84 12.18 -12.90 6.61
CA LYS A 84 11.85 -13.86 7.67
C LYS A 84 11.64 -15.29 7.16
N LEU A 85 11.10 -15.44 5.96
CA LEU A 85 10.61 -16.73 5.47
C LEU A 85 11.25 -17.15 4.14
N GLY A 86 11.93 -16.26 3.43
CA GLY A 86 12.50 -16.56 2.12
C GLY A 86 13.59 -17.62 2.20
N GLU A 87 14.66 -17.35 2.94
CA GLU A 87 15.81 -18.27 3.02
C GLU A 87 15.46 -19.58 3.76
N HIS A 88 14.69 -19.50 4.85
CA HIS A 88 14.45 -20.64 5.73
C HIS A 88 13.25 -21.51 5.34
N ARG A 89 12.29 -20.96 4.58
CA ARG A 89 11.04 -21.65 4.22
C ARG A 89 10.78 -21.65 2.71
N GLY A 90 11.73 -21.16 1.91
CA GLY A 90 11.65 -21.15 0.45
C GLY A 90 10.60 -20.20 -0.12
N LEU A 91 10.05 -19.29 0.70
CA LEU A 91 8.95 -18.41 0.29
C LEU A 91 9.44 -17.32 -0.67
N LEU A 92 8.86 -17.26 -1.86
CA LEU A 92 9.11 -16.14 -2.78
C LEU A 92 8.07 -15.04 -2.55
N VAL A 93 8.52 -13.81 -2.36
CA VAL A 93 7.64 -12.67 -2.09
C VAL A 93 7.87 -11.57 -3.13
N PHE A 94 6.79 -11.03 -3.67
CA PHE A 94 6.84 -10.03 -4.73
C PHE A 94 5.93 -8.84 -4.42
N SER A 95 6.48 -7.63 -4.49
CA SER A 95 5.70 -6.40 -4.54
C SER A 95 5.51 -5.98 -6.00
N LEU A 96 4.25 -5.93 -6.45
CA LEU A 96 3.90 -5.56 -7.81
C LEU A 96 3.33 -4.14 -7.84
N HIS A 97 3.84 -3.30 -8.73
CA HIS A 97 3.18 -2.05 -9.10
C HIS A 97 2.49 -2.24 -10.45
N ALA A 98 1.16 -2.15 -10.47
CA ALA A 98 0.44 -2.00 -11.74
C ALA A 98 0.61 -0.55 -12.24
N VAL A 99 1.30 -0.37 -13.37
CA VAL A 99 1.26 0.89 -14.15
C VAL A 99 -0.19 1.35 -14.23
N VAL A 100 -0.45 2.66 -14.12
CA VAL A 100 -1.79 3.28 -14.11
C VAL A 100 -2.67 2.62 -15.16
N VAL A 101 -3.50 1.69 -14.71
CA VAL A 101 -4.60 1.15 -15.50
C VAL A 101 -5.73 2.12 -15.23
N LEU A 102 -6.24 2.82 -16.25
CA LEU A 102 -7.45 3.62 -16.17
C LEU A 102 -8.65 2.69 -15.97
N ASN A 103 -8.78 2.15 -14.76
CA ASN A 103 -9.96 1.45 -14.28
C ASN A 103 -10.77 2.39 -13.38
N HIS A 104 -11.99 1.98 -13.01
CA HIS A 104 -12.98 2.77 -12.26
C HIS A 104 -12.44 3.47 -11.01
N VAL A 105 -11.35 2.97 -10.41
CA VAL A 105 -10.72 3.59 -9.25
C VAL A 105 -10.15 4.97 -9.63
N GLY A 106 -9.56 5.11 -10.83
CA GLY A 106 -9.00 6.37 -11.34
C GLY A 106 -10.04 7.45 -11.63
N ALA A 107 -11.33 7.09 -11.68
CA ALA A 107 -12.42 8.05 -11.84
C ALA A 107 -12.62 8.95 -10.61
N HIS A 108 -12.05 8.60 -9.46
CA HIS A 108 -12.05 9.41 -8.24
C HIS A 108 -10.81 10.30 -8.10
N ILE A 109 -9.91 10.31 -9.10
CA ILE A 109 -8.85 11.32 -9.18
C ILE A 109 -9.39 12.49 -9.99
N GLU A 110 -9.42 13.67 -9.37
CA GLU A 110 -9.59 14.90 -10.09
C GLU A 110 -8.19 15.44 -10.44
N TRP A 111 -7.72 15.09 -11.64
CA TRP A 111 -6.32 15.29 -12.08
C TRP A 111 -5.85 16.76 -12.00
N THR A 112 -6.80 17.70 -12.05
CA THR A 112 -6.55 19.14 -12.00
C THR A 112 -6.31 19.68 -10.58
N THR A 113 -6.85 19.03 -9.55
CA THR A 113 -6.82 19.49 -8.16
C THR A 113 -5.88 18.64 -7.30
N ASP A 114 -5.82 17.32 -7.55
CA ASP A 114 -5.00 16.38 -6.77
C ASP A 114 -3.51 16.41 -7.12
N PHE A 115 -3.15 16.95 -8.29
CA PHE A 115 -1.77 17.06 -8.78
C PHE A 115 -1.36 18.49 -9.13
N SER A 116 -2.12 19.51 -8.68
CA SER A 116 -1.70 20.89 -8.89
C SER A 116 -0.40 21.14 -8.14
N LEU A 117 0.71 21.17 -8.90
CA LEU A 117 2.00 21.67 -8.40
C LEU A 117 1.76 23.09 -7.85
N PRO A 118 2.37 23.47 -6.71
CA PRO A 118 2.29 24.84 -6.26
C PRO A 118 2.78 25.73 -7.41
N LYS A 119 1.92 26.62 -7.88
CA LYS A 119 2.31 27.66 -8.82
C LYS A 119 3.41 28.46 -8.13
N TYR A 120 4.67 28.23 -8.51
CA TYR A 120 5.73 29.16 -8.19
C TYR A 120 5.33 30.49 -8.80
N SER A 121 4.89 31.42 -7.94
CA SER A 121 4.76 32.81 -8.30
C SER A 121 6.14 33.27 -8.74
N SER A 122 6.31 33.48 -10.04
CA SER A 122 7.43 34.24 -10.59
C SER A 122 7.30 35.68 -10.10
N ALA A 123 7.83 35.94 -8.92
CA ALA A 123 8.12 37.29 -8.47
C ALA A 123 9.40 37.71 -9.18
N ILE A 124 9.22 38.56 -10.19
CA ILE A 124 10.21 39.56 -10.62
C ILE A 124 10.05 40.75 -9.68
#